data_AF-A0A556RA02-F1
#
_entry.id   AF-A0A556RA02-F1
#
_cell.length_a   1.000
_cell.length_b   1.000
_cell.length_c   1.000
_cell.angle_alpha   90.00
_cell.angle_beta   90.00
_cell.angle_gamma   90.00
#
_symmetry.space_group_name_H-M   'P 1'
#
loop_
_entity.id
_entity.type
_entity.pdbx_description
1 polymer ?
#
loop_
_entity_poly.entity_id
_entity_poly.type
_entity_poly.pdbx_seq_one_letter_code
_entity_poly.pdbx_strand_id
1 'polypeptide(L)'
;MSRKVFDFEDTQLRRDQLVSILAYAKAFQDRAKQLEKAVREALDNDVEPGEELNAVAGDGTVFATITKTKGGSSTGYAVKDPQAYALWLSTHRRKAATVSVPMPSDAAMTAQYIEDLLGETGGELPPGVEARRSAPATLRVSQDRKAVAGLWQSPDAHRYAQMMIEGVRDGQ
;
A
#
# COMPACT_ATOMS: atom_id res chain seq x y z
N MET A 1 2.93 -27.23 -5.04
CA MET A 1 2.93 -26.44 -3.79
C MET A 1 4.12 -25.50 -3.83
N SER A 2 3.90 -24.19 -3.77
CA SER A 2 4.99 -23.20 -3.77
C SER A 2 5.67 -23.22 -2.40
N ARG A 3 6.97 -23.50 -2.37
CA ARG A 3 7.76 -23.50 -1.12
C ARG A 3 7.81 -22.05 -0.61
N LYS A 4 7.30 -21.79 0.60
CA LYS A 4 7.46 -20.48 1.24
C LYS A 4 8.96 -20.24 1.42
N VAL A 5 9.47 -19.13 0.90
CA VAL A 5 10.90 -18.73 1.03
C VAL A 5 11.23 -18.30 2.46
N PHE A 6 10.23 -17.83 3.20
CA PHE A 6 10.31 -17.49 4.61
C PHE A 6 9.24 -18.28 5.36
N ASP A 7 9.66 -19.23 6.18
CA ASP A 7 8.80 -19.95 7.11
C ASP A 7 9.29 -19.71 8.53
N PHE A 8 8.37 -19.31 9.40
CA PHE A 8 8.65 -19.03 10.81
C PHE A 8 7.87 -19.96 11.74
N GLU A 9 6.97 -20.81 11.22
CA GLU A 9 6.09 -21.68 12.01
C GLU A 9 6.89 -22.73 12.78
N ASP A 10 8.00 -23.24 12.22
CA ASP A 10 8.88 -24.25 12.83
C ASP A 10 10.19 -23.67 13.40
N THR A 11 10.34 -22.35 13.44
CA THR A 11 11.58 -21.72 13.93
C THR A 11 11.62 -21.63 15.46
N GLN A 12 12.75 -21.98 16.08
CA GLN A 12 12.97 -21.78 17.54
C GLN A 12 13.27 -20.31 17.92
N LEU A 13 12.84 -19.36 17.09
CA LEU A 13 13.13 -17.94 17.30
C LEU A 13 12.29 -17.38 18.45
N ARG A 14 12.96 -16.66 19.34
CA ARG A 14 12.30 -15.98 20.45
C ARG A 14 11.55 -14.74 19.95
N ARG A 15 10.57 -14.29 20.75
CA ARG A 15 9.76 -13.10 20.45
C ARG A 15 10.60 -11.83 20.21
N ASP A 16 11.67 -11.61 20.98
CA ASP A 16 12.59 -10.50 20.77
C ASP A 16 13.26 -10.55 19.39
N GLN A 17 13.67 -11.75 18.96
CA GLN A 17 14.28 -11.96 17.64
C GLN A 17 13.27 -11.71 16.52
N LEU A 18 12.03 -12.18 16.65
CA LEU A 18 10.96 -11.92 15.68
C LEU A 18 10.62 -10.42 15.58
N VAL A 19 10.63 -9.69 16.69
CA VAL A 19 10.45 -8.23 16.70
C VAL A 19 11.58 -7.54 15.96
N SER A 20 12.83 -7.92 16.21
CA SER A 20 13.98 -7.39 15.48
C SER A 20 13.85 -7.68 13.98
N ILE A 21 13.59 -8.93 13.59
CA ILE A 21 13.42 -9.33 12.19
C ILE A 21 12.36 -8.46 11.49
N LEU A 22 11.19 -8.30 12.10
CA LEU A 22 10.11 -7.48 11.53
C LEU A 22 10.52 -6.00 11.40
N ALA A 23 11.21 -5.45 12.39
CA ALA A 23 11.69 -4.07 12.36
C ALA A 23 12.76 -3.85 11.28
N TYR A 24 13.72 -4.77 11.14
CA TYR A 24 14.74 -4.73 10.09
C TYR A 24 14.10 -4.88 8.71
N ALA A 25 13.20 -5.85 8.50
CA ALA A 25 12.50 -6.04 7.24
C ALA A 25 11.76 -4.77 6.78
N LYS A 26 11.08 -4.08 7.72
CA LYS A 26 10.43 -2.80 7.42
C LYS A 26 11.44 -1.70 7.05
N ALA A 27 12.58 -1.63 7.74
CA ALA A 27 13.63 -0.66 7.45
C ALA A 27 14.22 -0.87 6.05
N PHE A 28 14.47 -2.13 5.66
CA PHE A 28 14.92 -2.49 4.32
C PHE A 28 13.88 -2.15 3.26
N GLN A 29 12.61 -2.48 3.49
CA GLN A 29 11.53 -2.13 2.57
C GLN A 29 11.46 -0.62 2.34
N ASP A 30 11.53 0.18 3.39
CA ASP A 30 11.46 1.64 3.26
C ASP A 30 12.68 2.22 2.56
N ARG A 31 13.87 1.68 2.81
CA ARG A 31 15.10 2.09 2.12
C ARG A 31 15.07 1.69 0.65
N ALA A 32 14.61 0.48 0.34
CA ALA A 32 14.44 0.02 -1.05
C ALA A 32 13.45 0.91 -1.81
N LYS A 33 12.33 1.29 -1.19
CA LYS A 33 11.37 2.25 -1.78
C LYS A 33 12.00 3.63 -2.03
N GLN A 34 12.83 4.11 -1.12
CA GLN A 34 13.53 5.39 -1.31
C GLN A 34 14.53 5.31 -2.46
N LEU A 35 15.30 4.22 -2.55
CA LEU A 35 16.21 3.97 -3.66
C LEU A 35 15.46 3.87 -4.99
N GLU A 36 14.39 3.06 -5.04
CA GLU A 36 13.56 2.90 -6.22
C GLU A 36 13.04 4.26 -6.70
N LYS A 37 12.49 5.07 -5.78
CA LYS A 37 12.02 6.42 -6.10
C LYS A 37 13.14 7.30 -6.68
N ALA A 38 14.29 7.34 -6.03
CA ALA A 38 15.42 8.17 -6.47
C ALA A 38 15.96 7.73 -7.85
N VAL A 39 16.06 6.41 -8.10
CA VAL A 39 16.51 5.87 -9.39
C VAL A 39 15.48 6.12 -10.49
N ARG A 40 14.18 6.00 -10.19
CA ARG A 40 13.11 6.36 -11.13
C ARG A 40 13.17 7.83 -11.51
N GLU A 41 13.37 8.73 -10.53
CA GLU A 41 13.51 10.16 -10.78
C GLU A 41 14.76 10.48 -11.63
N ALA A 42 15.87 9.77 -11.41
CA ALA A 42 17.07 9.91 -12.25
C ALA A 42 16.82 9.43 -13.70
N LEU A 43 16.22 8.25 -13.85
CA LEU A 43 15.93 7.66 -15.17
C LEU A 43 14.83 8.41 -15.94
N ASP A 44 13.94 9.14 -15.27
CA ASP A 44 12.83 9.80 -15.95
C ASP A 44 13.30 10.82 -17.00
N ASN A 45 14.47 11.45 -16.81
CA ASN A 45 15.03 12.38 -17.79
C ASN A 45 15.80 11.68 -18.92
N ASP A 46 16.20 10.42 -18.72
CA ASP A 46 17.11 9.70 -19.61
C ASP A 46 16.39 8.69 -20.51
N VAL A 47 15.10 8.41 -20.25
CA VAL A 47 14.32 7.40 -20.98
C VAL A 47 13.19 8.05 -21.77
N GLU A 48 13.09 7.71 -23.05
CA GLU A 48 12.02 8.20 -23.92
C GLU A 48 10.69 7.44 -23.70
N PRO A 49 9.53 8.10 -23.90
CA PRO A 49 8.25 7.41 -23.82
C PRO A 49 8.10 6.29 -24.86
N GLY A 50 7.92 5.06 -24.37
CA GLY A 50 7.84 3.84 -25.18
C GLY A 50 9.17 3.10 -25.32
N GLU A 51 10.26 3.62 -24.76
CA GLU A 51 11.54 2.93 -24.66
C GLU A 51 11.48 1.82 -23.61
N GLU A 52 12.09 0.68 -23.93
CA GLU A 52 12.25 -0.47 -23.06
C GLU A 52 13.71 -0.67 -22.70
N LEU A 53 14.00 -0.72 -21.41
CA LEU A 53 15.32 -0.99 -20.87
C LEU A 53 15.33 -2.36 -20.18
N ASN A 54 16.29 -3.21 -20.54
CA ASN A 54 16.45 -4.52 -19.91
C ASN A 54 17.52 -4.47 -18.83
N ALA A 55 17.16 -4.86 -17.61
CA ALA A 55 18.10 -5.12 -16.54
C ALA A 55 18.65 -6.54 -16.69
N VAL A 56 19.97 -6.63 -16.82
CA VAL A 56 20.69 -7.88 -17.11
C VAL A 56 21.52 -8.27 -15.90
N ALA A 57 21.41 -9.52 -15.48
CA ALA A 57 22.23 -10.10 -14.42
C ALA A 57 23.68 -10.33 -14.92
N GLY A 58 24.62 -10.56 -14.01
CA GLY A 58 26.04 -10.70 -14.36
C GLY A 58 26.35 -11.87 -15.32
N ASP A 59 25.44 -12.83 -15.44
CA ASP A 59 25.49 -13.98 -16.35
C ASP A 59 24.88 -13.70 -17.74
N GLY A 60 24.41 -12.48 -18.00
CA GLY A 60 23.75 -12.10 -19.25
C GLY A 60 22.23 -12.34 -19.27
N THR A 61 21.65 -12.88 -18.20
CA THR A 61 20.21 -13.15 -18.13
C THR A 61 19.43 -11.85 -17.88
N VAL A 62 18.47 -11.51 -18.75
CA VAL A 62 17.53 -10.41 -18.50
C VAL A 62 16.59 -10.83 -17.36
N PHE A 63 16.58 -10.09 -16.25
CA PHE A 63 15.72 -10.39 -15.11
C PHE A 63 14.59 -9.38 -14.90
N ALA A 64 14.65 -8.22 -15.56
CA ALA A 64 13.55 -7.24 -15.56
C ALA A 64 13.58 -6.37 -16.82
N THR A 65 12.39 -5.95 -17.26
CA THR A 65 12.22 -4.94 -18.32
C THR A 65 11.52 -3.73 -17.72
N ILE A 66 12.09 -2.55 -17.95
CA ILE A 66 11.61 -1.25 -17.48
C ILE A 66 11.12 -0.49 -18.71
N THR A 67 9.84 -0.16 -18.75
CA THR A 67 9.24 0.59 -19.86
C THR A 67 8.72 1.91 -19.35
N LYS A 68 9.09 3.02 -20.01
CA LYS A 68 8.42 4.31 -19.78
C LYS A 68 7.13 4.33 -20.60
N THR A 69 5.98 4.21 -19.95
CA THR A 69 4.69 4.22 -20.67
C THR A 69 4.50 5.55 -21.39
N LYS A 70 3.99 5.50 -22.63
CA LYS A 70 3.58 6.71 -23.36
C LYS A 70 2.56 7.47 -22.52
N GLY A 71 2.82 8.76 -22.26
CA GLY A 71 1.89 9.62 -21.54
C GLY A 71 0.53 9.63 -22.25
N GLY A 72 -0.55 9.49 -21.49
CA GLY A 72 -1.90 9.62 -22.04
C GLY A 72 -2.10 11.02 -22.62
N SER A 73 -2.63 11.09 -23.84
CA SER A 73 -3.03 12.36 -24.46
C SER A 73 -4.23 12.94 -23.70
N SER A 74 -4.15 14.22 -23.37
CA SER A 74 -5.10 15.05 -22.62
C SER A 74 -5.20 14.76 -21.12
N THR A 75 -5.15 15.82 -20.32
CA THR A 75 -5.43 15.81 -18.89
C THR A 75 -6.73 15.05 -18.60
N GLY A 76 -6.61 13.87 -17.99
CA GLY A 76 -7.77 13.12 -17.52
C GLY A 76 -8.39 13.83 -16.33
N TYR A 77 -9.60 14.38 -16.48
CA TYR A 77 -10.34 14.97 -15.37
C TYR A 77 -11.20 13.89 -14.70
N ALA A 78 -11.01 13.71 -13.40
CA ALA A 78 -11.85 12.85 -12.57
C ALA A 78 -12.59 13.72 -11.54
N VAL A 79 -13.90 13.52 -11.41
CA VAL A 79 -14.71 14.18 -10.38
C VAL A 79 -14.47 13.48 -9.04
N LYS A 80 -13.76 14.13 -8.12
CA LYS A 80 -13.46 13.60 -6.78
C LYS A 80 -14.59 13.81 -5.77
N ASP A 81 -15.40 14.84 -5.98
CA ASP A 81 -16.54 15.19 -5.14
C ASP A 81 -17.76 15.45 -6.04
N PRO A 82 -18.59 14.42 -6.26
CA PRO A 82 -19.79 14.55 -7.08
C PRO A 82 -20.80 15.57 -6.53
N GLN A 83 -20.89 15.74 -5.21
CA GLN A 83 -21.86 16.66 -4.60
C GLN A 83 -21.43 18.12 -4.84
N ALA A 84 -20.17 18.45 -4.56
CA ALA A 84 -19.63 19.79 -4.84
C ALA A 84 -19.67 20.11 -6.34
N TYR A 85 -19.39 19.13 -7.20
CA TYR A 85 -19.47 19.32 -8.64
C TYR A 85 -20.91 19.51 -9.14
N ALA A 86 -21.88 18.77 -8.61
CA ALA A 86 -23.30 18.97 -8.92
C ALA A 86 -23.79 20.36 -8.46
N LEU A 87 -23.38 20.82 -7.28
CA LEU A 87 -23.67 22.17 -6.80
C LEU A 87 -23.07 23.23 -7.74
N TRP A 88 -21.82 23.04 -8.18
CA TRP A 88 -21.18 23.93 -9.14
C TRP A 88 -21.93 23.95 -10.49
N LEU A 89 -22.31 22.79 -11.03
CA LEU A 89 -23.12 22.71 -12.27
C LEU A 89 -24.47 23.42 -12.13
N SER A 90 -25.11 23.30 -10.97
CA SER A 90 -26.39 23.95 -10.68
C SER A 90 -26.30 25.48 -10.67
N THR A 91 -25.18 26.03 -10.15
CA THR A 91 -24.91 27.48 -10.13
C THR A 91 -24.46 28.01 -11.49
N HIS A 92 -23.93 27.14 -12.37
CA HIS A 92 -23.41 27.49 -13.69
C HIS A 92 -24.36 27.13 -14.86
N ARG A 93 -25.68 27.20 -14.62
CA ARG A 93 -26.74 26.95 -15.63
C ARG A 93 -26.67 25.58 -16.32
N ARG A 94 -26.06 24.58 -15.69
CA ARG A 94 -26.00 23.19 -16.17
C ARG A 94 -26.85 22.25 -15.32
N LYS A 95 -27.97 22.76 -14.78
CA LYS A 95 -28.88 21.99 -13.91
C LYS A 95 -29.43 20.71 -14.59
N ALA A 96 -29.58 20.71 -15.91
CA ALA A 96 -29.97 19.53 -16.69
C ALA A 96 -28.94 18.38 -16.63
N ALA A 97 -27.70 18.66 -16.21
CA ALA A 97 -26.64 17.68 -16.00
C ALA A 97 -26.57 17.19 -14.53
N THR A 98 -27.63 17.41 -13.74
CA THR A 98 -27.73 16.95 -12.34
C THR A 98 -29.01 16.17 -12.13
N VAL A 99 -28.98 15.16 -11.25
CA VAL A 99 -30.14 14.34 -10.88
C VAL A 99 -30.39 14.49 -9.38
N SER A 100 -31.66 14.64 -8.98
CA SER A 100 -32.05 14.67 -7.57
C SER A 100 -32.44 13.26 -7.13
N VAL A 101 -31.77 12.75 -6.09
CA VAL A 101 -32.04 11.44 -5.48
C VAL A 101 -32.16 11.62 -3.97
N PRO A 102 -33.08 10.89 -3.30
CA PRO A 102 -33.13 10.86 -1.84
C PRO A 102 -31.84 10.23 -1.30
N MET A 103 -31.11 10.97 -0.46
CA MET A 103 -29.87 10.53 0.17
C MET A 103 -30.02 10.53 1.69
N PRO A 104 -29.42 9.55 2.40
CA PRO A 104 -29.33 9.60 3.85
C PRO A 104 -28.51 10.82 4.28
N SER A 105 -28.79 11.36 5.47
CA SER A 105 -27.98 12.41 6.06
C SER A 105 -26.67 11.83 6.63
N ASP A 106 -25.63 12.67 6.77
CA ASP A 106 -24.34 12.24 7.34
C ASP A 106 -24.49 11.60 8.73
N ALA A 107 -25.42 12.13 9.55
CA ALA A 107 -25.73 11.57 10.87
C ALA A 107 -26.28 10.13 10.77
N ALA A 108 -27.13 9.87 9.77
CA ALA A 108 -27.71 8.55 9.53
C ALA A 108 -26.71 7.55 8.91
N MET A 109 -25.55 8.01 8.43
CA MET A 109 -24.48 7.18 7.88
C MET A 109 -23.41 6.82 8.91
N THR A 110 -23.55 7.24 10.17
CA THR A 110 -22.59 6.92 11.23
C THR A 110 -22.75 5.48 11.73
N ALA A 111 -21.64 4.87 12.18
CA ALA A 111 -21.66 3.52 12.73
C ALA A 111 -22.63 3.41 13.92
N GLN A 112 -22.61 4.40 14.82
CA GLN A 112 -23.51 4.42 15.99
C GLN A 112 -24.99 4.43 15.56
N TYR A 113 -25.36 5.28 14.61
CA TYR A 113 -26.76 5.35 14.15
C TYR A 113 -27.21 4.02 13.54
N ILE A 114 -26.35 3.38 12.75
CA ILE A 114 -26.64 2.07 12.15
C ILE A 114 -26.72 0.99 13.23
N GLU A 115 -25.84 1.00 14.24
CA GLU A 115 -25.88 0.06 15.37
C GLU A 115 -27.17 0.20 16.20
N ASP A 116 -27.57 1.44 16.50
CA ASP A 116 -28.82 1.72 17.21
C ASP A 116 -30.03 1.25 16.39
N LEU A 117 -30.03 1.54 15.08
CA LEU A 117 -31.07 1.09 14.14
C LEU A 117 -31.15 -0.44 14.08
N LEU A 118 -30.01 -1.14 14.04
CA LEU A 118 -29.97 -2.61 14.07
C LEU A 118 -30.51 -3.17 15.39
N GLY A 119 -30.28 -2.48 16.51
CA GLY A 119 -30.86 -2.83 17.80
C GLY A 119 -32.39 -2.77 17.80
N GLU A 120 -32.96 -1.77 17.12
CA GLU A 120 -34.40 -1.59 16.97
C GLU A 120 -35.04 -2.57 15.96
N THR A 121 -34.33 -2.93 14.89
CA THR A 121 -34.82 -3.85 13.83
C THR A 121 -34.52 -5.33 14.11
N GLY A 122 -33.99 -5.68 15.28
CA GLY A 122 -33.66 -7.06 15.63
C GLY A 122 -32.47 -7.63 14.85
N GLY A 123 -31.58 -6.77 14.35
CA GLY A 123 -30.34 -7.13 13.66
C GLY A 123 -30.46 -7.24 12.13
N GLU A 124 -31.59 -6.85 11.54
CA GLU A 124 -31.76 -6.84 10.09
C GLU A 124 -31.04 -5.64 9.44
N LEU A 125 -30.04 -5.93 8.59
CA LEU A 125 -29.27 -4.92 7.87
C LEU A 125 -30.13 -4.20 6.81
N PRO A 126 -30.24 -2.85 6.86
CA PRO A 126 -30.94 -2.11 5.83
C PRO A 126 -30.32 -2.32 4.44
N PRO A 127 -31.13 -2.33 3.36
CA PRO A 127 -30.63 -2.37 1.99
C PRO A 127 -29.60 -1.25 1.73
N GLY A 128 -28.45 -1.62 1.17
CA GLY A 128 -27.35 -0.68 0.91
C GLY A 128 -26.38 -0.46 2.08
N VAL A 129 -26.63 -1.07 3.25
CA VAL A 129 -25.70 -1.09 4.39
C VAL A 129 -24.96 -2.42 4.42
N GLU A 130 -23.65 -2.39 4.18
CA GLU A 130 -22.79 -3.55 4.30
C GLU A 130 -22.14 -3.61 5.67
N ALA A 131 -22.37 -4.70 6.41
CA ALA A 131 -21.59 -4.99 7.60
C ALA A 131 -20.14 -5.31 7.20
N ARG A 132 -19.26 -4.33 7.35
CA ARG A 132 -17.83 -4.59 7.27
C ARG A 132 -17.40 -5.25 8.57
N ARG A 133 -16.88 -6.48 8.49
CA ARG A 133 -16.13 -7.04 9.61
C ARG A 133 -15.01 -6.07 9.94
N SER A 134 -14.88 -5.71 11.20
CA SER A 134 -13.71 -5.01 11.71
C SER A 134 -12.47 -5.75 11.21
N ALA A 135 -11.56 -5.02 10.56
CA ALA A 135 -10.32 -5.64 10.13
C ALA A 135 -9.64 -6.26 11.36
N PRO A 136 -9.11 -7.50 11.26
CA PRO A 136 -8.41 -8.12 12.38
C PRO A 136 -7.26 -7.21 12.82
N ALA A 137 -6.90 -7.26 14.10
CA ALA A 137 -5.79 -6.48 14.62
C ALA A 137 -4.51 -6.75 13.81
N THR A 138 -3.89 -5.71 13.28
CA THR A 138 -2.64 -5.81 12.50
C THR A 138 -1.46 -5.23 13.27
N LEU A 139 -0.27 -5.79 13.04
CA LEU A 139 0.96 -5.26 13.60
C LEU A 139 1.34 -3.97 12.88
N ARG A 140 1.42 -2.86 13.62
CA ARG A 140 1.96 -1.59 13.11
C ARG A 140 3.42 -1.45 13.51
N VAL A 141 4.30 -1.32 12.51
CA VAL A 141 5.71 -0.98 12.73
C VAL A 141 5.88 0.53 12.60
N SER A 142 6.35 1.16 13.67
CA SER A 142 6.77 2.57 13.70
C SER A 142 8.26 2.62 14.01
N GLN A 143 9.00 3.48 13.31
CA GLN A 143 10.45 3.53 13.41
C GLN A 143 10.94 4.92 13.81
N ASP A 144 11.95 4.98 14.68
CA ASP A 144 12.70 6.20 14.95
C ASP A 144 13.67 6.46 13.77
N ARG A 145 13.45 7.57 13.08
CA ARG A 145 14.22 7.93 11.88
C ARG A 145 15.72 8.15 12.16
N LYS A 146 16.09 8.65 13.35
CA LYS A 146 17.49 8.86 13.73
C LYS A 146 18.16 7.52 14.04
N ALA A 147 17.48 6.63 14.76
CA ALA A 147 18.00 5.30 15.07
C ALA A 147 18.20 4.45 13.81
N VAL A 148 17.26 4.51 12.87
CA VAL A 148 17.38 3.79 11.58
C VAL A 148 18.57 4.28 10.74
N ALA A 149 18.97 5.55 10.86
CA ALA A 149 20.15 6.04 10.12
C ALA A 149 21.45 5.34 10.56
N GLY A 150 21.62 5.11 11.88
CA GLY A 150 22.77 4.39 12.43
C GLY A 150 22.74 2.88 12.15
N LEU A 151 21.55 2.31 11.91
CA LEU A 151 21.35 0.90 11.59
C LEU A 151 22.24 0.42 10.44
N TRP A 152 22.35 1.22 9.38
CA TRP A 152 23.03 0.83 8.15
C TRP A 152 24.55 0.75 8.27
N GLN A 153 25.10 1.32 9.34
CA GLN A 153 26.51 1.24 9.67
C GLN A 153 26.80 0.09 10.65
N SER A 154 25.75 -0.59 11.15
CA SER A 154 25.90 -1.70 12.07
C SER A 154 26.23 -3.02 11.35
N PRO A 155 27.01 -3.91 11.98
CA PRO A 155 27.19 -5.29 11.51
C PRO A 155 25.86 -6.07 11.42
N ASP A 156 24.89 -5.75 12.28
CA ASP A 156 23.60 -6.43 12.34
C ASP A 156 22.78 -6.22 11.06
N ALA A 157 22.83 -5.04 10.45
CA ALA A 157 22.16 -4.80 9.17
C ALA A 157 22.65 -5.77 8.08
N HIS A 158 23.94 -6.09 8.03
CA HIS A 158 24.47 -7.04 7.05
C HIS A 158 23.94 -8.45 7.29
N ARG A 159 23.87 -8.88 8.55
CA ARG A 159 23.31 -10.19 8.93
C ARG A 159 21.84 -10.31 8.52
N TYR A 160 21.02 -9.29 8.79
CA TYR A 160 19.61 -9.33 8.40
C TYR A 160 19.42 -9.20 6.88
N ALA A 161 20.31 -8.46 6.19
CA ALA A 161 20.32 -8.43 4.72
C ALA A 161 20.59 -9.82 4.11
N GLN A 162 21.57 -10.55 4.65
CA GLN A 162 21.87 -11.92 4.22
C GLN A 162 20.67 -12.85 4.43
N MET A 163 20.00 -12.74 5.59
CA MET A 163 18.79 -13.53 5.87
C MET A 163 17.66 -13.27 4.85
N MET A 164 17.51 -12.05 4.33
CA MET A 164 16.53 -11.75 3.27
C MET A 164 16.89 -12.39 1.92
N ILE A 165 18.20 -12.57 1.63
CA ILE A 165 18.68 -13.15 0.38
C ILE A 165 18.61 -14.68 0.43
N GLU A 166 19.04 -15.27 1.55
CA GLU A 166 19.17 -16.73 1.69
C GLU A 166 17.86 -17.42 2.12
N GLY A 167 16.89 -16.65 2.58
CA GLY A 167 15.68 -17.13 3.25
C GLY A 167 15.92 -17.42 4.73
N VAL A 168 14.84 -17.71 5.46
CA VAL A 168 14.96 -18.25 6.83
C VAL A 168 15.22 -19.75 6.67
N ARG A 169 16.46 -20.15 6.89
CA ARG A 169 16.84 -21.57 6.95
C ARG A 169 16.82 -21.98 8.41
N ASP A 170 16.21 -23.13 8.70
CA ASP A 170 16.34 -23.78 10.00
C ASP A 170 17.81 -23.80 10.40
N GLY A 171 18.06 -23.40 11.64
CA GLY A 171 19.41 -23.37 12.18
C GLY A 171 20.10 -24.72 12.04
N GLN A 172 21.39 -24.65 11.75
CA GLN A 172 22.31 -25.33 12.65
C GLN A 172 22.25 -24.68 14.04
#